data_AF-A0A7C9K2Q4-F1
#
_entry.id   AF-A0A7C9K2Q4-F1
#
_cell.length_a   1.000
_cell.length_b   1.000
_cell.length_c   1.000
_cell.angle_alpha   90.00
_cell.angle_beta   90.00
_cell.angle_gamma   90.00
#
_symmetry.space_group_name_H-M   'P 1'
#
loop_
_entity.id
_entity.type
_entity.pdbx_description
1 polymer ?
#
loop_
_entity_poly.entity_id
_entity_poly.type
_entity_poly.pdbx_seq_one_letter_code
_entity_poly.pdbx_strand_id
1 'polypeptide(L)'
;MNWKVIHGLFEGLLGKCLLVIALATPMSFLAKANIDISLFSISLVGSLIVLVGYIWTAVSTPTLIKSHKNGHCYAKELVNLEEYLDSVSEFKVLEEYKDKLKNNYDGYFYKQNDFKDIDSTINDIGKKQSIRALAILKFNLINELNSFQRWCLSLLFLVGSVLVFLPLIYRIFIILGI
;
A
#
# COMPACT_ATOMS: atom_id res chain seq x y z
N MET A 1 4.58 0.37 7.83
CA MET A 1 3.46 1.06 7.14
C MET A 1 2.50 0.04 6.57
N ASN A 2 1.21 0.34 6.53
CA ASN A 2 0.19 -0.54 5.95
C ASN A 2 0.19 -0.51 4.42
N TRP A 3 -0.26 -1.58 3.76
CA TRP A 3 -0.30 -1.65 2.28
C TRP A 3 -1.06 -0.47 1.68
N LYS A 4 -2.17 -0.05 2.29
CA LYS A 4 -2.94 1.12 1.82
C LYS A 4 -2.12 2.40 1.81
N VAL A 5 -1.28 2.60 2.83
CA VAL A 5 -0.42 3.79 2.94
C VAL A 5 0.69 3.73 1.90
N ILE A 6 1.35 2.59 1.74
CA ILE A 6 2.42 2.40 0.75
C ILE A 6 1.90 2.57 -0.68
N HIS A 7 0.75 1.95 -0.97
CA HIS A 7 0.08 2.13 -2.24
C HIS A 7 -0.28 3.62 -2.48
N GLY A 8 -0.81 4.31 -1.47
CA GLY A 8 -1.06 5.74 -1.55
C GLY A 8 0.20 6.59 -1.76
N LEU A 9 1.34 6.20 -1.20
CA LEU A 9 2.62 6.90 -1.38
C LEU A 9 3.13 6.82 -2.82
N PHE A 10 3.05 5.65 -3.46
CA PHE A 10 3.54 5.45 -4.83
C PHE A 10 2.51 5.78 -5.90
N GLU A 11 1.25 5.36 -5.74
CA GLU A 11 0.19 5.50 -6.75
C GLU A 11 -0.70 6.73 -6.53
N GLY A 12 -0.58 7.38 -5.37
CA GLY A 12 -1.22 8.66 -5.10
C GLY A 12 -0.56 9.82 -5.86
N LEU A 13 -1.10 11.02 -5.68
CA LEU A 13 -0.59 12.23 -6.33
C LEU A 13 0.91 12.44 -6.07
N LEU A 14 1.33 12.26 -4.81
CA LEU A 14 2.71 12.49 -4.38
C LEU A 14 3.70 11.57 -5.10
N GLY A 15 3.41 10.26 -5.18
CA GLY A 15 4.27 9.29 -5.86
C GLY A 15 4.33 9.50 -7.37
N LYS A 16 3.21 9.86 -8.00
CA LYS A 16 3.18 10.19 -9.43
C LYS A 16 3.99 11.45 -9.73
N CYS A 17 3.86 12.49 -8.90
CA CYS A 17 4.69 13.68 -9.02
C CYS A 17 6.17 13.35 -8.83
N LEU A 18 6.52 12.54 -7.81
CA LEU A 18 7.89 12.09 -7.58
C LEU A 18 8.45 11.34 -8.79
N LEU A 19 7.66 10.45 -9.41
CA LEU A 19 8.07 9.70 -10.59
C LEU A 19 8.36 10.62 -11.78
N VAL A 20 7.51 11.63 -12.01
CA VAL A 20 7.75 12.65 -13.06
C VAL A 20 9.01 13.45 -12.77
N ILE A 21 9.19 13.93 -11.53
CA ILE A 21 10.38 14.69 -11.12
C ILE A 21 11.63 13.84 -11.26
N ALA A 22 11.57 12.59 -10.81
CA ALA A 22 12.65 11.63 -10.92
C ALA A 22 13.10 11.49 -12.38
N LEU A 23 12.18 11.20 -13.30
CA LEU A 23 12.51 11.06 -14.73
C LEU A 23 13.03 12.37 -15.37
N ALA A 24 12.53 13.53 -14.94
CA ALA A 24 12.95 14.82 -15.46
C ALA A 24 14.35 15.27 -14.96
N THR A 25 14.73 14.86 -13.75
CA THR A 25 15.96 15.37 -13.10
C THR A 25 17.23 14.99 -13.87
N PRO A 26 17.48 13.73 -14.26
CA PRO A 26 18.65 13.37 -15.09
C PRO A 26 18.63 14.04 -16.46
N MET A 27 17.47 14.12 -17.10
CA MET A 27 17.31 14.78 -18.40
C MET A 27 17.71 16.26 -18.35
N SER A 28 17.39 16.93 -17.25
CA SER A 28 17.80 18.31 -17.06
C SER A 28 19.32 18.47 -17.08
N PHE A 29 20.10 17.51 -16.55
CA PHE A 29 21.57 17.56 -16.54
C PHE A 29 22.17 17.28 -17.91
N LEU A 30 21.53 16.41 -18.72
CA LEU A 30 21.93 16.15 -20.11
C LEU A 30 21.77 17.36 -21.03
N ALA A 31 20.82 18.25 -20.75
CA ALA A 31 20.57 19.42 -21.60
C ALA A 31 21.67 20.51 -21.55
N LYS A 32 22.69 20.38 -20.69
CA LYS A 32 23.81 21.33 -20.58
C LYS A 32 25.01 20.88 -21.43
N ALA A 33 25.71 21.86 -22.03
CA ALA A 33 26.95 21.64 -22.77
C ALA A 33 28.11 21.09 -21.90
N ASN A 34 28.10 21.40 -20.58
CA ASN A 34 29.01 20.83 -19.59
C ASN A 34 28.19 20.06 -18.54
N ILE A 35 28.18 18.74 -18.67
CA ILE A 35 27.45 17.83 -17.79
C ILE A 35 28.27 17.60 -16.52
N ASP A 36 27.69 17.85 -15.35
CA ASP A 36 28.23 17.34 -14.09
C ASP A 36 27.88 15.85 -13.99
N ILE A 37 28.84 15.01 -14.38
CA ILE A 37 28.70 13.55 -14.49
C ILE A 37 28.34 12.93 -13.14
N SER A 38 28.83 13.49 -12.02
CA SER A 38 28.61 12.95 -10.69
C SER A 38 27.14 13.08 -10.26
N LEU A 39 26.59 14.29 -10.36
CA LEU A 39 25.19 14.59 -10.02
C LEU A 39 24.22 13.94 -10.99
N PHE A 40 24.57 13.90 -12.28
CA PHE A 40 23.81 13.14 -13.27
C PHE A 40 23.69 11.68 -12.85
N SER A 41 24.79 11.02 -12.53
CA SER A 41 24.80 9.60 -12.14
C SER A 41 23.98 9.33 -10.88
N ILE A 42 24.11 10.19 -9.85
CA ILE A 42 23.32 10.10 -8.62
C ILE A 42 21.82 10.23 -8.92
N SER A 43 21.43 11.23 -9.71
CA SER A 43 20.02 11.45 -10.09
C SER A 43 19.46 10.28 -10.90
N LEU A 44 20.26 9.67 -11.79
CA LEU A 44 19.85 8.54 -12.62
C LEU A 44 19.62 7.29 -11.76
N VAL A 45 20.52 7.00 -10.82
CA VAL A 45 20.33 5.91 -9.84
C VAL A 45 19.08 6.14 -8.99
N GLY A 46 18.89 7.36 -8.48
CA GLY A 46 17.67 7.73 -7.74
C GLY A 46 16.40 7.51 -8.55
N SER A 47 16.43 7.86 -9.84
CA SER A 47 15.30 7.69 -10.75
C SER A 47 14.94 6.23 -11.00
N LEU A 48 15.96 5.39 -11.20
CA LEU A 48 15.76 3.94 -11.34
C LEU A 48 15.17 3.34 -10.05
N ILE A 49 15.64 3.77 -8.87
CA ILE A 49 15.10 3.31 -7.58
C ILE A 49 13.61 3.68 -7.44
N VAL A 50 13.24 4.92 -7.75
CA VAL A 50 11.83 5.36 -7.70
C VAL A 50 10.97 4.57 -8.69
N LEU A 51 11.46 4.34 -9.92
CA LEU A 51 10.75 3.57 -10.94
C LEU A 51 10.53 2.12 -10.52
N VAL A 52 11.56 1.45 -10.01
CA VAL A 52 11.47 0.08 -9.49
C VAL A 52 10.48 0.03 -8.33
N GLY A 53 10.56 0.97 -7.38
CA GLY A 53 9.62 1.06 -6.27
C GLY A 53 8.16 1.24 -6.72
N TYR A 54 7.94 2.06 -7.75
CA TYR A 54 6.61 2.27 -8.34
C TYR A 54 6.05 1.00 -8.95
N ILE A 55 6.80 0.34 -9.84
CA ILE A 55 6.38 -0.92 -10.49
C ILE A 55 6.16 -2.01 -9.45
N TRP A 56 7.08 -2.14 -8.49
CA TRP A 56 6.97 -3.15 -7.44
C TRP A 56 5.74 -2.93 -6.57
N THR A 57 5.43 -1.69 -6.19
CA THR A 57 4.21 -1.38 -5.45
C THR A 57 2.96 -1.70 -6.27
N ALA A 58 2.95 -1.37 -7.57
CA ALA A 58 1.83 -1.64 -8.46
C ALA A 58 1.55 -3.15 -8.59
N VAL A 59 2.58 -3.99 -8.67
CA VAL A 59 2.41 -5.45 -8.78
C VAL A 59 2.09 -6.10 -7.43
N SER A 60 2.77 -5.71 -6.36
CA SER A 60 2.67 -6.40 -5.06
C SER A 60 1.50 -5.97 -4.19
N THR A 61 0.91 -4.78 -4.41
CA THR A 61 -0.25 -4.37 -3.61
C THR A 61 -1.44 -5.31 -3.89
N PRO A 62 -2.04 -5.94 -2.86
CA PRO A 62 -3.18 -6.83 -3.05
C PRO A 62 -4.38 -6.13 -3.69
N THR A 63 -5.08 -6.82 -4.60
CA THR A 63 -6.23 -6.27 -5.35
C THR A 63 -7.29 -5.69 -4.43
N LEU A 64 -7.58 -6.38 -3.32
CA LEU A 64 -8.56 -5.95 -2.31
C LEU A 64 -8.25 -4.56 -1.73
N ILE A 65 -6.96 -4.24 -1.54
CA ILE A 65 -6.50 -2.95 -1.02
C ILE A 65 -6.53 -1.86 -2.11
N LYS A 66 -6.35 -2.24 -3.37
CA LYS A 66 -6.46 -1.32 -4.51
C LYS A 66 -7.91 -0.89 -4.72
N SER A 67 -8.85 -1.84 -4.76
CA SER A 67 -10.25 -1.61 -5.10
C SER A 67 -11.04 -0.91 -3.99
N HIS A 68 -10.72 -1.16 -2.71
CA HIS A 68 -11.52 -0.65 -1.61
C HIS A 68 -10.77 0.40 -0.78
N LYS A 69 -11.48 1.47 -0.40
CA LYS A 69 -10.91 2.52 0.46
C LYS A 69 -10.61 2.01 1.87
N ASN A 70 -11.52 1.22 2.43
CA ASN A 70 -11.42 0.65 3.77
C ASN A 70 -12.23 -0.67 3.85
N GLY A 71 -12.07 -1.39 4.97
CA GLY A 71 -12.82 -2.62 5.24
C GLY A 71 -14.33 -2.42 5.28
N HIS A 72 -14.82 -1.22 5.59
CA HIS A 72 -16.26 -0.92 5.58
C HIS A 72 -16.86 -0.87 4.18
N CYS A 73 -16.16 -0.28 3.20
CA CYS A 73 -16.60 -0.31 1.80
C CYS A 73 -16.68 -1.76 1.30
N TYR A 74 -15.65 -2.55 1.60
CA TYR A 74 -15.62 -3.97 1.26
C TYR A 74 -16.76 -4.77 1.94
N ALA A 75 -16.98 -4.55 3.23
CA ALA A 75 -18.10 -5.15 3.96
C ALA A 75 -19.45 -4.76 3.36
N LYS A 76 -19.63 -3.50 2.95
CA LYS A 76 -20.88 -3.02 2.35
C LYS A 76 -21.15 -3.69 1.00
N GLU A 77 -20.14 -3.85 0.16
CA GLU A 77 -20.27 -4.57 -1.11
C GLU A 77 -20.64 -6.03 -0.90
N LEU A 78 -19.98 -6.73 0.03
CA LEU A 78 -20.27 -8.12 0.33
C LEU A 78 -21.67 -8.34 0.92
N VAL A 79 -22.13 -7.43 1.78
CA VAL A 79 -23.49 -7.50 2.34
C VAL A 79 -24.56 -7.35 1.25
N ASN A 80 -24.30 -6.56 0.21
CA ASN A 80 -25.23 -6.43 -0.92
C ASN A 80 -25.28 -7.70 -1.79
N LEU A 81 -24.30 -8.59 -1.67
CA LEU A 81 -24.19 -9.85 -2.43
C LEU A 81 -24.43 -11.09 -1.56
N GLU A 82 -24.93 -10.93 -0.34
CA GLU A 82 -25.06 -12.00 0.66
C GLU A 82 -25.84 -13.25 0.17
N GLU A 83 -26.83 -13.07 -0.70
CA GLU A 83 -27.64 -14.18 -1.25
C GLU A 83 -26.83 -15.10 -2.16
N TYR A 84 -25.77 -14.58 -2.78
CA TYR A 84 -24.91 -15.29 -3.72
C TYR A 84 -23.51 -15.57 -3.16
N LEU A 85 -23.24 -15.13 -1.93
CA LEU A 85 -21.94 -15.26 -1.28
C LEU A 85 -21.84 -16.58 -0.53
N ASP A 86 -20.94 -17.45 -0.97
CA ASP A 86 -20.45 -18.52 -0.12
C ASP A 86 -19.45 -17.95 0.90
N SER A 87 -19.94 -17.76 2.12
CA SER A 87 -19.20 -17.11 3.20
C SER A 87 -18.00 -17.94 3.65
N VAL A 88 -18.07 -19.27 3.55
CA VAL A 88 -16.98 -20.15 4.01
C VAL A 88 -15.80 -20.05 3.05
N SER A 89 -16.03 -20.14 1.74
CA SER A 89 -14.95 -20.01 0.76
C SER A 89 -14.35 -18.60 0.73
N GLU A 90 -15.18 -17.55 0.83
CA GLU A 90 -14.70 -16.17 0.79
C GLU A 90 -13.80 -15.82 1.99
N PHE A 91 -14.11 -16.37 3.17
CA PHE A 91 -13.39 -16.04 4.41
C PHE A 91 -12.39 -17.10 4.86
N LYS A 92 -12.21 -18.20 4.13
CA LYS A 92 -11.28 -19.30 4.47
C LYS A 92 -9.85 -18.84 4.79
N VAL A 93 -9.38 -17.79 4.13
CA VAL A 93 -8.07 -17.17 4.39
C VAL A 93 -7.93 -16.72 5.87
N LEU A 94 -9.02 -16.39 6.56
CA LEU A 94 -8.96 -16.05 7.99
C LEU A 94 -8.59 -17.25 8.87
N GLU A 95 -9.05 -18.45 8.51
CA GLU A 95 -8.72 -19.67 9.24
C GLU A 95 -7.26 -20.07 9.03
N GLU A 96 -6.75 -19.90 7.80
CA GLU A 96 -5.34 -20.19 7.47
C GLU A 96 -4.35 -19.28 8.21
N TYR A 97 -4.77 -18.07 8.60
CA TYR A 97 -3.93 -17.09 9.27
C TYR A 97 -4.41 -16.73 10.68
N LYS A 98 -5.13 -17.66 11.33
CA LYS A 98 -5.75 -17.45 12.65
C LYS A 98 -4.76 -16.91 13.70
N ASP A 99 -3.54 -17.42 13.72
CA ASP A 99 -2.50 -17.02 14.69
C ASP A 99 -2.00 -15.57 14.53
N LYS A 100 -2.29 -14.94 13.39
CA LYS A 100 -1.91 -13.54 13.09
C LYS A 100 -3.07 -12.56 13.23
N LEU A 101 -4.26 -13.05 13.57
CA LEU A 101 -5.41 -12.21 13.83
C LEU A 101 -5.23 -11.50 15.18
N LYS A 102 -5.53 -10.20 15.23
CA LYS A 102 -5.54 -9.45 16.49
C LYS A 102 -6.68 -9.94 17.37
N ASN A 103 -6.42 -10.30 18.60
CA ASN A 103 -7.50 -10.51 19.57
C ASN A 103 -8.23 -9.17 19.78
N ASN A 104 -9.56 -9.20 19.91
CA ASN A 104 -10.45 -8.04 20.05
C ASN A 104 -10.67 -7.22 18.77
N TYR A 105 -11.54 -7.73 17.90
CA TYR A 105 -12.01 -6.97 16.75
C TYR A 105 -13.24 -6.14 17.08
N ASP A 106 -13.19 -4.88 16.68
CA ASP A 106 -14.31 -3.95 16.82
C ASP A 106 -15.31 -4.21 15.68
N GLY A 107 -16.18 -5.19 15.90
CA GLY A 107 -17.45 -5.25 15.21
C GLY A 107 -18.26 -4.08 15.75
N TYR A 108 -18.58 -3.10 14.90
CA TYR A 108 -19.30 -1.87 15.27
C TYR A 108 -20.57 -2.09 16.12
N PHE A 109 -21.07 -3.32 16.21
CA PHE A 109 -21.85 -3.80 17.36
C PHE A 109 -21.41 -5.21 17.74
N TYR A 110 -21.38 -5.45 19.06
CA TYR A 110 -21.37 -6.75 19.75
C TYR A 110 -20.01 -7.45 19.98
N LYS A 111 -19.68 -7.55 21.28
CA LYS A 111 -18.67 -8.37 21.96
C LYS A 111 -17.35 -8.64 21.22
N GLN A 112 -16.27 -8.17 21.84
CA GLN A 112 -14.91 -8.69 21.63
C GLN A 112 -14.93 -10.21 21.79
N ASN A 113 -15.07 -10.93 20.68
CA ASN A 113 -14.94 -12.38 20.63
C ASN A 113 -13.64 -12.70 19.90
N ASP A 114 -12.86 -13.62 20.46
CA ASP A 114 -11.73 -14.21 19.76
C ASP A 114 -12.26 -15.00 18.56
N PHE A 115 -11.73 -14.72 17.36
CA PHE A 115 -12.10 -15.46 16.15
C PHE A 115 -11.71 -16.94 16.33
N LYS A 116 -12.70 -17.84 16.31
CA LYS A 116 -12.48 -19.29 16.38
C LYS A 116 -12.50 -19.94 15.00
N ASP A 117 -13.61 -19.79 14.29
CA ASP A 117 -13.89 -20.39 12.99
C ASP A 117 -15.04 -19.63 12.32
N ILE A 118 -15.22 -19.81 11.01
CA ILE A 118 -16.23 -19.07 10.25
C ILE A 118 -17.65 -19.48 10.68
N ASP A 119 -17.89 -20.78 10.86
CA ASP A 119 -19.21 -21.32 11.19
C ASP A 119 -19.68 -20.90 12.58
N SER A 120 -18.81 -20.93 13.59
CA SER A 120 -19.14 -20.40 14.93
C SER A 120 -19.46 -18.90 14.89
N THR A 121 -18.70 -18.13 14.12
CA THR A 121 -18.92 -16.68 13.97
C THR A 121 -20.27 -16.39 13.29
N ILE A 122 -20.68 -17.20 12.32
CA ILE A 122 -21.99 -17.08 11.66
C ILE A 122 -23.12 -17.41 12.63
N ASN A 123 -22.97 -18.48 13.42
CA ASN A 123 -23.98 -18.94 14.37
C ASN A 123 -24.18 -17.98 15.54
N ASP A 124 -23.11 -17.32 16.01
CA ASP A 124 -23.16 -16.44 17.19
C ASP A 124 -23.78 -15.07 16.92
N ILE A 125 -23.61 -14.52 15.71
CA ILE A 125 -23.89 -13.10 15.40
C ILE A 125 -24.92 -12.96 14.26
N GLY A 126 -25.20 -14.04 13.53
CA GLY A 126 -26.09 -14.04 12.37
C GLY A 126 -25.40 -13.61 11.07
N LYS A 127 -25.88 -14.14 9.94
CA LYS A 127 -25.22 -14.10 8.61
C LYS A 127 -24.83 -12.68 8.14
N LYS A 128 -25.72 -11.69 8.23
CA LYS A 128 -25.41 -10.30 7.82
C LYS A 128 -24.31 -9.64 8.65
N GLN A 129 -24.28 -9.91 9.95
CA GLN A 129 -23.35 -9.26 10.87
C GLN A 129 -21.99 -9.96 10.83
N SER A 130 -21.98 -11.30 10.68
CA SER A 130 -20.75 -12.06 10.47
C SER A 130 -20.03 -11.66 9.19
N ILE A 131 -20.72 -11.48 8.06
CA ILE A 131 -20.11 -10.99 6.81
C ILE A 131 -19.39 -9.65 7.01
N ARG A 132 -20.00 -8.72 7.76
CA ARG A 132 -19.39 -7.42 8.02
C ARG A 132 -18.12 -7.54 8.87
N ALA A 133 -18.18 -8.33 9.94
CA ALA A 133 -17.04 -8.56 10.81
C ALA A 133 -15.90 -9.26 10.04
N LEU A 134 -16.20 -10.37 9.37
CA LEU A 134 -15.25 -11.16 8.59
C LEU A 134 -14.64 -10.37 7.42
N ALA A 135 -15.41 -9.50 6.78
CA ALA A 135 -14.90 -8.61 5.73
C ALA A 135 -13.86 -7.60 6.28
N ILE A 136 -14.16 -6.97 7.41
CA ILE A 136 -13.23 -6.02 8.06
C ILE A 136 -11.96 -6.76 8.53
N LEU A 137 -12.12 -7.96 9.09
CA LEU A 137 -11.03 -8.85 9.48
C LEU A 137 -10.10 -9.16 8.32
N LYS A 138 -10.67 -9.66 7.22
CA LYS A 138 -9.93 -10.03 6.01
C LYS A 138 -9.21 -8.83 5.43
N PHE A 139 -9.87 -7.67 5.38
CA PHE A 139 -9.25 -6.44 4.90
C PHE A 139 -8.05 -6.03 5.77
N ASN A 140 -8.21 -6.04 7.10
CA ASN A 140 -7.15 -5.66 8.03
C ASN A 140 -5.95 -6.62 7.96
N LEU A 141 -6.23 -7.92 7.91
CA LEU A 141 -5.20 -8.95 7.76
C LEU A 141 -4.40 -8.75 6.47
N ILE A 142 -5.08 -8.60 5.33
CA ILE A 142 -4.42 -8.39 4.03
C ILE A 142 -3.62 -7.07 4.02
N ASN A 143 -4.08 -6.04 4.73
CA ASN A 143 -3.39 -4.77 4.83
C ASN A 143 -2.09 -4.84 5.67
N GLU A 144 -2.00 -5.84 6.55
CA GLU A 144 -0.84 -6.11 7.43
C GLU A 144 0.05 -7.28 6.96
N LEU A 145 -0.37 -8.06 5.97
CA LEU A 145 0.45 -9.13 5.39
C LEU A 145 1.75 -8.60 4.76
N ASN A 146 2.77 -9.48 4.70
CA ASN A 146 4.09 -9.22 4.10
C ASN A 146 4.78 -7.95 4.66
N SER A 147 4.99 -7.90 5.98
CA SER A 147 5.68 -6.80 6.65
C SER A 147 7.05 -6.47 6.03
N PHE A 148 7.83 -7.48 5.66
CA PHE A 148 9.16 -7.29 5.06
C PHE A 148 9.11 -6.53 3.73
N GLN A 149 8.24 -6.96 2.80
CA GLN A 149 8.07 -6.28 1.51
C GLN A 149 7.66 -4.81 1.70
N ARG A 150 6.73 -4.56 2.64
CA ARG A 150 6.27 -3.22 2.98
C ARG A 150 7.41 -2.33 3.50
N TRP A 151 8.29 -2.89 4.33
CA TRP A 151 9.49 -2.20 4.82
C TRP A 151 10.46 -1.87 3.69
N CYS A 152 10.76 -2.83 2.80
CA CYS A 152 11.61 -2.60 1.63
C CYS A 152 11.07 -1.49 0.73
N LEU A 153 9.77 -1.49 0.42
CA LEU A 153 9.15 -0.44 -0.40
C LEU A 153 9.20 0.93 0.27
N SER A 154 9.01 0.99 1.58
CA SER A 154 9.13 2.24 2.34
C SER A 154 10.56 2.80 2.29
N LEU A 155 11.56 1.92 2.39
CA LEU A 155 12.97 2.29 2.30
C LEU A 155 13.35 2.73 0.88
N LEU A 156 12.89 2.01 -0.15
CA LEU A 156 13.08 2.41 -1.56
C LEU A 156 12.49 3.79 -1.83
N PHE A 157 11.30 4.07 -1.31
CA PHE A 157 10.66 5.38 -1.46
C PHE A 157 11.52 6.49 -0.86
N LEU A 158 12.01 6.29 0.37
CA LEU A 158 12.82 7.27 1.09
C LEU A 158 14.16 7.51 0.40
N VAL A 159 14.90 6.44 0.07
CA VAL A 159 16.20 6.53 -0.59
C VAL A 159 16.06 7.15 -1.98
N GLY A 160 15.09 6.69 -2.77
CA GLY A 160 14.81 7.24 -4.10
C GLY A 160 14.48 8.72 -4.06
N SER A 161 13.64 9.15 -3.10
CA SER A 161 13.30 10.56 -2.92
C SER A 161 14.53 11.41 -2.60
N VAL A 162 15.38 10.97 -1.66
CA VAL A 162 16.59 11.72 -1.28
C VAL A 162 17.55 11.86 -2.47
N LEU A 163 17.79 10.78 -3.22
CA LEU A 163 18.70 10.78 -4.36
C LEU A 163 18.20 11.62 -5.54
N VAL A 164 16.89 11.84 -5.67
CA VAL A 164 16.31 12.73 -6.69
C VAL A 164 16.32 14.18 -6.23
N PHE A 165 15.89 14.46 -4.99
CA PHE A 165 15.76 15.83 -4.49
C PHE A 165 17.11 16.51 -4.22
N LEU A 166 18.12 15.78 -3.74
CA LEU A 166 19.42 16.37 -3.41
C LEU A 166 20.11 17.04 -4.63
N PRO A 167 20.28 16.36 -5.79
CA PRO A 167 20.85 17.01 -6.97
C PRO A 167 19.93 18.09 -7.56
N LEU A 168 18.60 17.94 -7.42
CA LEU A 168 17.63 18.93 -7.89
C LEU A 168 17.72 20.24 -7.09
N ILE A 169 17.79 20.16 -5.76
CA ILE A 169 17.95 21.32 -4.87
C ILE A 169 19.29 22.02 -5.16
N TYR A 170 20.38 21.26 -5.25
CA TYR A 170 21.70 21.82 -5.59
C TYR A 170 21.65 22.59 -6.91
N ARG A 171 20.98 22.03 -7.93
CA ARG A 171 20.80 22.69 -9.21
C ARG A 171 19.98 23.97 -9.13
N ILE A 172 18.92 23.99 -8.32
CA ILE A 172 18.11 25.19 -8.11
C ILE A 172 18.97 26.32 -7.51
N PHE A 173 19.79 26.02 -6.49
CA PHE A 173 20.70 27.03 -5.90
C PHE A 173 21.70 27.58 -6.92
N ILE A 174 22.37 26.71 -7.69
CA ILE A 174 23.27 27.15 -8.76
C ILE A 174 22.58 28.08 -9.76
N ILE A 175 21.35 27.75 -10.19
CA ILE A 175 20.62 28.56 -11.17
C ILE A 175 20.21 29.91 -10.58
N LEU A 176 19.86 29.94 -9.29
CA LEU A 176 19.50 31.17 -8.58
C LEU A 176 20.71 32.04 -8.21
N GLY A 177 21.94 31.59 -8.50
CA GLY A 177 23.17 32.36 -8.30
C GLY A 177 23.57 32.53 -6.83
N ILE A 178 23.10 31.62 -5.96
CA ILE A 178 23.51 31.48 -4.55
C ILE A 178 24.54 30.36 -4.49
#